data_AF-A0A9W8XYL7-F1
#
_entry.id   AF-A0A9W8XYL7-F1
#
_cell.length_a   1.000
_cell.length_b   1.000
_cell.length_c   1.000
_cell.angle_alpha   90.00
_cell.angle_beta   90.00
_cell.angle_gamma   90.00
#
_symmetry.space_group_name_H-M   'P 1'
#
loop_
_entity.id
_entity.type
_entity.pdbx_description
1 polymer ?
#
loop_
_entity_poly.entity_id
_entity_poly.type
_entity_poly.pdbx_seq_one_letter_code
_entity_poly.pdbx_strand_id
1 'polypeptide(L)'
;MRYMPDFSVGCRRITPGIPYIRAVQQENVDVHFTHVTKIVPNGVVGADGVLREVDAIVCATGFKTTFRPRFPFIGRNGINLQDKWAEEATALFGLTIPDMPNMIIHGGPPGPLQNGTPLGAFHAFSDFGIALIQKIQKENIRAISPTYEALNEFYNYIQSLIGLTVFADNCRSWYRDNKTGKVTNAYPGSALHLMESLKAPRWEDFDIRYWSKDRYACLGYGLVKGLKQPGSDLTYYLTPDKIDTKWLKSVEQARKHGWNSVIGTTTNGSPNEVIKGVTNGATNGI
;
A
#
# COMPACT_ATOMS: atom_id res chain seq x y z
N MET A 1 -14.09 -19.00 -36.19
CA MET A 1 -13.97 -18.94 -34.71
C MET A 1 -12.51 -18.70 -34.31
N ARG A 2 -11.89 -17.58 -34.69
CA ARG A 2 -10.43 -17.32 -34.51
C ARG A 2 -10.09 -16.29 -33.43
N TYR A 3 -11.11 -15.62 -32.89
CA TYR A 3 -10.99 -14.55 -31.88
C TYR A 3 -11.18 -15.03 -30.44
N MET A 4 -11.37 -16.35 -30.23
CA MET A 4 -11.48 -16.93 -28.89
C MET A 4 -10.07 -17.25 -28.36
N PRO A 5 -9.65 -16.66 -27.22
CA PRO A 5 -8.37 -16.99 -26.62
C PRO A 5 -8.34 -18.43 -26.09
N ASP A 6 -7.14 -19.02 -26.08
CA ASP A 6 -6.82 -20.38 -25.61
C ASP A 6 -6.36 -20.41 -24.14
N PHE A 7 -6.54 -19.30 -23.42
CA PHE A 7 -6.13 -19.14 -22.03
C PHE A 7 -7.29 -18.75 -21.12
N SER A 8 -7.17 -19.08 -19.84
CA SER A 8 -8.18 -18.80 -18.81
C SER A 8 -8.47 -17.30 -18.65
N VAL A 9 -9.75 -16.98 -18.44
CA VAL A 9 -10.21 -15.61 -18.19
C VAL A 9 -9.52 -15.04 -16.95
N GLY A 10 -8.87 -13.87 -17.08
CA GLY A 10 -8.17 -13.21 -15.97
C GLY A 10 -6.69 -13.58 -15.84
N CYS A 11 -6.19 -14.60 -16.54
CA CYS A 11 -4.76 -14.93 -16.57
C CYS A 11 -3.91 -13.75 -17.10
N ARG A 12 -4.53 -12.92 -17.96
CA ARG A 12 -4.05 -11.60 -18.39
C ARG A 12 -5.08 -10.55 -17.98
N ARG A 13 -4.64 -9.29 -17.91
CA ARG A 13 -5.57 -8.16 -17.69
C ARG A 13 -6.67 -8.18 -18.76
N ILE A 14 -7.92 -8.11 -18.31
CA ILE A 14 -9.08 -8.23 -19.20
C ILE A 14 -9.04 -7.12 -20.24
N THR A 15 -8.85 -7.54 -21.48
CA THR A 15 -8.82 -6.76 -22.71
C THR A 15 -9.23 -7.71 -23.83
N PRO A 16 -9.78 -7.22 -24.95
CA PRO A 16 -10.12 -5.85 -25.28
C PRO A 16 -11.59 -5.49 -24.92
N GLY A 17 -11.94 -4.21 -24.92
CA GLY A 17 -13.31 -3.75 -24.67
C GLY A 17 -14.24 -3.89 -25.88
N ILE A 18 -15.54 -3.69 -25.68
CA ILE A 18 -16.58 -3.77 -26.74
C ILE A 18 -16.24 -2.96 -28.01
N PRO A 19 -15.72 -1.71 -27.94
CA PRO A 19 -15.39 -0.95 -29.14
C PRO A 19 -14.35 -1.62 -30.04
N TYR A 20 -13.35 -2.27 -29.47
CA TYR A 20 -12.34 -3.01 -30.25
C TYR A 20 -12.97 -4.20 -30.96
N ILE A 21 -13.85 -4.94 -30.27
CA ILE A 21 -14.55 -6.09 -30.85
C ILE A 21 -15.41 -5.66 -32.04
N ARG A 22 -16.00 -4.46 -31.99
CA ARG A 22 -16.75 -3.88 -33.14
C ARG A 22 -15.83 -3.40 -34.26
N ALA A 23 -14.67 -2.84 -33.91
CA ALA A 23 -13.70 -2.33 -34.88
C ALA A 23 -13.13 -3.45 -35.75
N VAL A 24 -12.77 -4.60 -35.16
CA VAL A 24 -12.22 -5.76 -35.92
C VAL A 24 -13.22 -6.45 -36.85
N GLN A 25 -14.49 -6.00 -36.86
CA GLN A 25 -15.54 -6.51 -37.74
C GLN A 25 -15.86 -5.56 -38.90
N GLN A 26 -15.25 -4.37 -38.95
CA GLN A 26 -15.49 -3.42 -40.03
C GLN A 26 -14.84 -3.89 -41.35
N GLU A 27 -15.45 -3.58 -42.49
CA GLU A 27 -14.97 -3.99 -43.82
C GLU A 27 -13.58 -3.45 -44.16
N ASN A 28 -13.17 -2.34 -43.53
CA ASN A 28 -11.87 -1.70 -43.73
C ASN A 28 -10.78 -2.19 -42.75
N VAL A 29 -11.04 -3.27 -42.00
CA VAL A 29 -10.07 -3.83 -41.04
C VAL A 29 -9.74 -5.26 -41.43
N ASP A 30 -8.46 -5.50 -41.73
CA ASP A 30 -7.90 -6.85 -41.90
C ASP A 30 -7.10 -7.25 -40.66
N VAL A 31 -7.41 -8.43 -40.11
CA VAL A 31 -6.75 -8.95 -38.91
C VAL A 31 -5.87 -10.12 -39.26
N HIS A 32 -4.57 -9.95 -39.04
CA HIS A 32 -3.58 -10.98 -39.31
C HIS A 32 -3.12 -11.67 -38.03
N PHE A 33 -3.24 -13.00 -38.00
CA PHE A 33 -2.84 -13.86 -36.88
C PHE A 33 -1.43 -14.42 -37.04
N THR A 34 -0.54 -13.69 -37.70
CA THR A 34 0.87 -14.06 -37.94
C THR A 34 1.79 -13.03 -37.28
N HIS A 35 2.92 -13.49 -36.75
CA HIS A 35 3.92 -12.57 -36.17
C HIS A 35 4.63 -11.78 -37.28
N VAL A 36 4.97 -10.52 -37.01
CA VAL A 36 5.80 -9.70 -37.92
C VAL A 36 7.25 -10.20 -37.85
N THR A 37 7.88 -10.41 -39.00
CA THR A 37 9.27 -10.87 -39.11
C THR A 37 10.25 -9.76 -39.48
N LYS A 38 9.84 -8.83 -40.35
CA LYS A 38 10.64 -7.67 -40.74
C LYS A 38 9.79 -6.48 -41.12
N ILE A 39 10.33 -5.29 -40.92
CA ILE A 39 9.82 -4.02 -41.47
C ILE A 39 10.66 -3.70 -42.70
N VAL A 40 10.00 -3.28 -43.79
CA VAL A 40 10.62 -2.86 -45.05
C VAL A 40 10.14 -1.44 -45.40
N PRO A 41 10.78 -0.73 -46.35
CA PRO A 41 10.46 0.68 -46.61
C PRO A 41 8.98 0.98 -46.90
N ASN A 42 8.26 0.05 -47.51
CA ASN A 42 6.85 0.20 -47.87
C ASN A 42 5.87 -0.55 -46.95
N GLY A 43 6.33 -1.19 -45.86
CA GLY A 43 5.40 -1.86 -44.94
C GLY A 43 5.99 -2.96 -44.05
N VAL A 44 5.19 -3.97 -43.73
CA VAL A 44 5.56 -5.06 -42.81
C VAL A 44 5.41 -6.44 -43.47
N VAL A 45 6.34 -7.34 -43.18
CA VAL A 45 6.30 -8.72 -43.65
C VAL A 45 5.92 -9.64 -42.49
N GLY A 46 4.87 -10.43 -42.68
CA GLY A 46 4.43 -11.44 -41.72
C GLY A 46 5.29 -12.70 -41.77
N ALA A 47 5.12 -13.60 -40.80
CA ALA A 47 5.76 -14.92 -40.78
C ALA A 47 5.24 -15.85 -41.90
N ASP A 48 4.15 -15.47 -42.55
CA ASP A 48 3.64 -16.07 -43.78
C ASP A 48 4.40 -15.63 -45.04
N GLY A 49 5.38 -14.73 -44.91
CA GLY A 49 6.13 -14.16 -46.02
C GLY A 49 5.37 -13.08 -46.81
N VAL A 50 4.13 -12.77 -46.41
CA VAL A 50 3.28 -11.80 -47.12
C VAL A 50 3.64 -10.38 -46.69
N LEU A 51 3.93 -9.54 -47.68
CA LEU A 51 4.11 -8.10 -47.51
C LEU A 51 2.75 -7.41 -47.38
N ARG A 52 2.62 -6.56 -46.37
CA ARG A 52 1.47 -5.67 -46.17
C ARG A 52 1.96 -4.25 -46.26
N GLU A 53 1.58 -3.58 -47.33
CA GLU A 53 1.94 -2.20 -47.56
C GLU A 53 1.12 -1.30 -46.65
N VAL A 54 1.80 -0.39 -45.94
CA VAL A 54 1.18 0.54 -44.99
C VAL A 54 1.93 1.86 -44.98
N ASP A 55 1.20 2.95 -44.84
CA ASP A 55 1.78 4.29 -44.71
C ASP A 55 2.28 4.58 -43.28
N ALA A 56 1.73 3.89 -42.28
CA ALA A 56 2.05 4.08 -40.88
C ALA A 56 2.07 2.77 -40.10
N ILE A 57 3.01 2.66 -39.14
CA ILE A 57 3.16 1.51 -38.26
C ILE A 57 3.02 1.98 -36.81
N VAL A 58 2.09 1.39 -36.06
CA VAL A 58 1.90 1.66 -34.63
C VAL A 58 2.33 0.45 -33.79
N CYS A 59 3.39 0.61 -32.99
CA CYS A 59 3.93 -0.48 -32.17
C CYS A 59 3.25 -0.56 -30.79
N ALA A 60 2.26 -1.46 -30.66
CA ALA A 60 1.60 -1.76 -29.38
C ALA A 60 2.21 -3.01 -28.69
N THR A 61 3.54 -3.09 -28.59
CA THR A 61 4.30 -4.29 -28.16
C THR A 61 4.42 -4.48 -26.64
N GLY A 62 3.80 -3.61 -25.84
CA GLY A 62 3.84 -3.67 -24.37
C GLY A 62 5.05 -2.97 -23.76
N PHE A 63 5.50 -3.46 -22.61
CA PHE A 63 6.50 -2.80 -21.76
C PHE A 63 7.63 -3.74 -21.32
N LYS A 64 8.79 -3.16 -20.97
CA LYS A 64 9.85 -3.88 -20.27
C LYS A 64 9.49 -4.01 -18.78
N THR A 65 9.17 -5.22 -18.34
CA THR A 65 8.66 -5.50 -16.98
C THR A 65 9.71 -6.05 -16.02
N THR A 66 10.99 -5.74 -16.25
CA THR A 66 12.10 -6.23 -15.41
C THR A 66 12.20 -5.54 -14.06
N PHE A 67 11.50 -4.41 -13.85
CA PHE A 67 11.63 -3.51 -12.69
C PHE A 67 13.01 -2.90 -12.43
N ARG A 68 14.08 -3.43 -13.06
CA ARG A 68 15.43 -2.86 -13.04
C ARG A 68 15.41 -1.36 -13.33
N PRO A 69 15.92 -0.52 -12.41
CA PRO A 69 16.05 0.91 -12.63
C PRO A 69 16.90 1.24 -13.86
N ARG A 70 16.64 2.40 -14.47
CA ARG A 70 17.39 2.87 -15.65
C ARG A 70 18.78 3.41 -15.30
N PHE A 71 19.00 3.78 -14.03
CA PHE A 71 20.24 4.32 -13.50
C PHE A 71 20.58 3.65 -12.17
N PRO A 72 21.85 3.69 -11.71
CA PRO A 72 22.25 3.04 -10.47
C PRO A 72 21.56 3.66 -9.24
N PHE A 73 21.07 2.79 -8.37
CA PHE A 73 20.63 3.16 -7.02
C PHE A 73 21.53 2.45 -6.03
N ILE A 74 22.42 3.21 -5.38
CA ILE A 74 23.42 2.68 -4.48
C ILE A 74 22.88 2.70 -3.06
N GLY A 75 22.59 1.51 -2.56
CA GLY A 75 22.14 1.28 -1.21
C GLY A 75 23.31 1.04 -0.25
N ARG A 76 22.97 0.37 0.83
CA ARG A 76 23.90 0.02 1.90
C ARG A 76 25.03 -0.88 1.38
N ASN A 77 26.23 -0.70 1.93
CA ASN A 77 27.43 -1.45 1.57
C ASN A 77 27.78 -1.39 0.07
N GLY A 78 27.36 -0.33 -0.64
CA GLY A 78 27.63 -0.16 -2.07
C GLY A 78 26.77 -1.01 -2.99
N ILE A 79 25.72 -1.67 -2.48
CA ILE A 79 24.84 -2.52 -3.29
C ILE A 79 24.09 -1.68 -4.31
N ASN A 80 24.23 -1.99 -5.60
CA ASN A 80 23.45 -1.37 -6.66
C ASN A 80 22.15 -2.14 -6.92
N LEU A 81 21.00 -1.47 -6.80
CA LEU A 81 19.69 -2.09 -7.03
C LEU A 81 19.53 -2.64 -8.45
N GLN A 82 20.15 -2.01 -9.45
CA GLN A 82 20.06 -2.45 -10.84
C GLN A 82 20.69 -3.84 -11.05
N ASP A 83 21.73 -4.16 -10.28
CA ASP A 83 22.42 -5.44 -10.29
C ASP A 83 21.69 -6.45 -9.41
N LYS A 84 21.23 -6.01 -8.22
CA LYS A 84 20.42 -6.82 -7.32
C LYS A 84 19.15 -7.39 -7.99
N TRP A 85 18.53 -6.59 -8.86
CA TRP A 85 17.33 -6.99 -9.62
C TRP A 85 17.63 -7.50 -11.03
N ALA A 86 18.88 -7.90 -11.32
CA ALA A 86 19.25 -8.41 -12.64
C ALA A 86 18.51 -9.71 -13.00
N GLU A 87 18.31 -10.58 -12.02
CA GLU A 87 17.66 -11.88 -12.17
C GLU A 87 16.21 -11.85 -11.68
N GLU A 88 15.99 -11.46 -10.43
CA GLU A 88 14.67 -11.42 -9.81
C GLU A 88 14.47 -10.13 -9.01
N ALA A 89 13.41 -9.40 -9.35
CA ALA A 89 13.06 -8.19 -8.64
C ALA A 89 12.01 -8.50 -7.56
N THR A 90 12.32 -8.14 -6.32
CA THR A 90 11.46 -8.36 -5.15
C THR A 90 11.49 -7.15 -4.22
N ALA A 91 10.34 -6.86 -3.62
CA ALA A 91 10.16 -5.84 -2.59
C ALA A 91 9.10 -6.30 -1.57
N LEU A 92 9.31 -5.96 -0.30
CA LEU A 92 8.35 -6.24 0.76
C LEU A 92 7.10 -5.39 0.50
N PHE A 93 5.95 -6.04 0.37
CA PHE A 93 4.68 -5.47 -0.07
C PHE A 93 4.72 -4.70 -1.41
N GLY A 94 5.75 -4.93 -2.25
CA GLY A 94 5.96 -4.11 -3.45
C GLY A 94 6.38 -2.66 -3.16
N LEU A 95 6.81 -2.36 -1.92
CA LEU A 95 7.04 -1.02 -1.40
C LEU A 95 8.49 -0.75 -0.96
N THR A 96 9.07 -1.66 -0.18
CA THR A 96 10.38 -1.43 0.46
C THR A 96 11.34 -2.56 0.14
N ILE A 97 12.64 -2.28 0.09
CA ILE A 97 13.65 -3.20 -0.44
C ILE A 97 14.80 -3.34 0.57
N PRO A 98 15.24 -4.57 0.92
CA PRO A 98 16.40 -4.75 1.78
C PRO A 98 17.64 -4.08 1.18
N ASP A 99 18.49 -3.55 2.05
CA ASP A 99 19.68 -2.74 1.71
C ASP A 99 19.42 -1.40 1.02
N MET A 100 18.17 -1.00 0.84
CA MET A 100 17.80 0.31 0.29
C MET A 100 17.15 1.15 1.40
N PRO A 101 17.93 1.66 2.36
CA PRO A 101 17.40 2.36 3.53
C PRO A 101 16.66 3.64 3.13
N ASN A 102 15.57 3.92 3.84
CA ASN A 102 14.72 5.10 3.65
C ASN A 102 14.14 5.24 2.23
N MET A 103 14.12 4.14 1.45
CA MET A 103 13.58 4.13 0.10
C MET A 103 12.21 3.44 0.07
N ILE A 104 11.26 4.10 -0.59
CA ILE A 104 9.95 3.55 -0.94
C ILE A 104 9.80 3.62 -2.45
N ILE A 105 9.23 2.58 -3.04
CA ILE A 105 8.81 2.55 -4.42
C ILE A 105 7.30 2.34 -4.50
N HIS A 106 6.65 2.92 -5.50
CA HIS A 106 5.24 2.66 -5.77
C HIS A 106 5.11 1.70 -6.94
N GLY A 107 4.42 0.57 -6.71
CA GLY A 107 4.18 -0.42 -7.75
C GLY A 107 5.38 -1.30 -8.05
N GLY A 108 6.19 -1.64 -7.04
CA GLY A 108 7.20 -2.67 -7.15
C GLY A 108 6.63 -4.10 -7.16
N PRO A 109 7.47 -5.12 -7.39
CA PRO A 109 7.07 -6.51 -7.38
C PRO A 109 6.93 -7.07 -5.94
N PRO A 110 5.89 -7.87 -5.64
CA PRO A 110 4.77 -8.18 -6.53
C PRO A 110 3.80 -7.01 -6.64
N GLY A 111 3.47 -6.61 -7.86
CA GLY A 111 2.47 -5.58 -8.08
C GLY A 111 1.08 -6.10 -7.66
N PRO A 112 0.27 -5.30 -6.94
CA PRO A 112 -1.11 -5.68 -6.58
C PRO A 112 -2.17 -5.13 -7.54
N LEU A 113 -1.74 -4.56 -8.66
CA LEU A 113 -2.53 -3.75 -9.58
C LEU A 113 -3.51 -4.57 -10.46
N GLN A 114 -3.53 -5.89 -10.28
CA GLN A 114 -4.29 -6.84 -11.08
C GLN A 114 -5.67 -7.13 -10.47
N ASN A 115 -5.78 -7.12 -9.14
CA ASN A 115 -6.97 -7.52 -8.38
C ASN A 115 -7.79 -6.33 -7.85
N GLY A 116 -7.81 -5.22 -8.59
CA GLY A 116 -8.56 -4.03 -8.21
C GLY A 116 -8.09 -2.77 -8.92
N THR A 117 -8.54 -1.62 -8.43
CA THR A 117 -8.06 -0.32 -8.92
C THR A 117 -6.64 -0.03 -8.40
N PRO A 118 -5.69 0.30 -9.29
CA PRO A 118 -4.36 0.79 -8.89
C PRO A 118 -4.41 1.99 -7.95
N LEU A 119 -5.41 2.88 -8.11
CA LEU A 119 -5.50 4.12 -7.35
C LEU A 119 -5.68 3.86 -5.85
N GLY A 120 -6.50 2.86 -5.48
CA GLY A 120 -6.69 2.49 -4.08
C GLY A 120 -5.38 1.99 -3.45
N ALA A 121 -4.70 1.08 -4.14
CA ALA A 121 -3.41 0.56 -3.67
C ALA A 121 -2.35 1.67 -3.54
N PHE A 122 -2.28 2.60 -4.51
CA PHE A 122 -1.34 3.73 -4.45
C PHE A 122 -1.66 4.71 -3.33
N HIS A 123 -2.92 4.88 -2.94
CA HIS A 123 -3.28 5.65 -1.75
C HIS A 123 -2.73 4.95 -0.49
N ALA A 124 -3.00 3.66 -0.31
CA ALA A 124 -2.48 2.90 0.83
C ALA A 124 -0.94 2.88 0.88
N PHE A 125 -0.28 2.83 -0.28
CA PHE A 125 1.18 2.95 -0.38
C PHE A 125 1.68 4.32 0.09
N SER A 126 0.96 5.39 -0.27
CA SER A 126 1.28 6.74 0.17
C SER A 126 1.07 6.90 1.67
N ASP A 127 0.00 6.34 2.23
CA ASP A 127 -0.27 6.32 3.67
C ASP A 127 0.83 5.58 4.44
N PHE A 128 1.24 4.41 3.94
CA PHE A 128 2.38 3.67 4.48
C PHE A 128 3.65 4.53 4.45
N GLY A 129 3.91 5.23 3.34
CA GLY A 129 5.08 6.10 3.23
C GLY A 129 5.06 7.29 4.18
N ILE A 130 3.90 7.90 4.39
CA ILE A 130 3.70 8.94 5.40
C ILE A 130 3.96 8.37 6.79
N ALA A 131 3.43 7.18 7.11
CA ALA A 131 3.68 6.50 8.38
C ALA A 131 5.17 6.22 8.60
N LEU A 132 5.89 5.76 7.57
CA LEU A 132 7.34 5.55 7.61
C LEU A 132 8.09 6.85 7.91
N ILE A 133 7.79 7.93 7.19
CA ILE A 133 8.42 9.24 7.39
C ILE A 133 8.15 9.76 8.81
N GLN A 134 6.90 9.67 9.27
CA GLN A 134 6.54 10.08 10.62
C GLN A 134 7.28 9.27 11.68
N LYS A 135 7.39 7.95 11.49
CA LYS A 135 8.16 7.08 12.39
C LYS A 135 9.63 7.51 12.43
N ILE A 136 10.23 7.75 11.26
CA ILE A 136 11.62 8.19 11.16
C ILE A 136 11.85 9.48 11.97
N GLN A 137 10.97 10.46 11.77
CA GLN A 137 11.06 11.77 12.42
C GLN A 137 10.78 11.72 13.92
N LYS A 138 9.79 10.93 14.35
CA LYS A 138 9.35 10.86 15.76
C LYS A 138 10.26 10.03 16.64
N GLU A 139 10.99 9.06 16.10
CA GLU A 139 11.78 8.09 16.88
C GLU A 139 13.30 8.27 16.70
N ASN A 140 13.76 9.38 16.12
CA ASN A 140 15.19 9.67 15.90
C ASN A 140 15.92 8.57 15.10
N ILE A 141 15.25 8.03 14.09
CA ILE A 141 15.78 6.97 13.24
C ILE A 141 16.66 7.60 12.15
N ARG A 142 17.82 6.99 11.92
CA ARG A 142 18.77 7.33 10.86
C ARG A 142 18.46 6.58 9.57
N ALA A 143 18.21 5.28 9.68
CA ALA A 143 17.98 4.42 8.54
C ALA A 143 17.02 3.30 8.90
N ILE A 144 16.10 3.02 7.98
CA ILE A 144 15.13 1.92 8.09
C ILE A 144 15.02 1.21 6.75
N SER A 145 15.11 -0.12 6.74
CA SER A 145 14.90 -0.99 5.57
C SER A 145 14.37 -2.34 6.02
N PRO A 146 13.55 -3.03 5.21
CA PRO A 146 13.03 -4.34 5.58
C PRO A 146 14.16 -5.35 5.73
N THR A 147 13.97 -6.33 6.61
CA THR A 147 14.90 -7.47 6.72
C THR A 147 14.73 -8.41 5.52
N TYR A 148 15.78 -9.18 5.23
CA TYR A 148 15.70 -10.24 4.23
C TYR A 148 14.75 -11.36 4.64
N GLU A 149 14.66 -11.64 5.94
CA GLU A 149 13.74 -12.63 6.51
C GLU A 149 12.29 -12.27 6.20
N ALA A 150 11.86 -11.04 6.56
CA ALA A 150 10.51 -10.57 6.27
C ALA A 150 10.20 -10.58 4.76
N LEU A 151 11.15 -10.16 3.92
CA LEU A 151 10.99 -10.22 2.47
C LEU A 151 10.77 -11.66 1.97
N ASN A 152 11.60 -12.60 2.43
CA ASN A 152 11.54 -13.99 2.00
C ASN A 152 10.28 -14.69 2.49
N GLU A 153 9.86 -14.45 3.73
CA GLU A 153 8.60 -14.96 4.27
C GLU A 153 7.39 -14.45 3.47
N PHE A 154 7.35 -13.14 3.19
CA PHE A 154 6.30 -12.55 2.37
C PHE A 154 6.30 -13.12 0.95
N TYR A 155 7.48 -13.25 0.33
CA TYR A 155 7.63 -13.85 -0.99
C TYR A 155 7.14 -15.30 -1.01
N ASN A 156 7.52 -16.11 -0.02
CA ASN A 156 7.10 -17.51 0.08
C ASN A 156 5.59 -17.62 0.29
N TYR A 157 5.01 -16.76 1.12
CA TYR A 157 3.55 -16.65 1.28
C TYR A 157 2.88 -16.40 -0.08
N ILE A 158 3.37 -15.45 -0.87
CA ILE A 158 2.84 -15.17 -2.20
C ILE A 158 2.96 -16.36 -3.13
N GLN A 159 4.15 -16.97 -3.21
CA GLN A 159 4.37 -18.11 -4.11
C GLN A 159 3.51 -19.34 -3.72
N SER A 160 3.23 -19.53 -2.43
CA SER A 160 2.37 -20.62 -1.95
C SER A 160 0.90 -20.47 -2.37
N LEU A 161 0.43 -19.23 -2.52
CA LEU A 161 -0.96 -18.94 -2.88
C LEU A 161 -1.16 -18.67 -4.37
N ILE A 162 -0.17 -18.09 -5.06
CA ILE A 162 -0.32 -17.67 -6.45
C ILE A 162 -0.59 -18.85 -7.38
N GLY A 163 -0.07 -20.04 -7.04
CA GLY A 163 -0.34 -21.30 -7.73
C GLY A 163 -1.81 -21.73 -7.72
N LEU A 164 -2.61 -21.23 -6.76
CA LEU A 164 -4.04 -21.50 -6.65
C LEU A 164 -4.91 -20.48 -7.42
N THR A 165 -4.28 -19.55 -8.14
CA THR A 165 -4.97 -18.48 -8.86
C THR A 165 -4.81 -18.66 -10.36
N VAL A 166 -5.68 -17.99 -11.13
CA VAL A 166 -5.60 -17.98 -12.60
C VAL A 166 -4.29 -17.38 -13.14
N PHE A 167 -3.51 -16.67 -12.31
CA PHE A 167 -2.21 -16.15 -12.73
C PHE A 167 -1.16 -17.25 -12.96
N ALA A 168 -1.36 -18.42 -12.35
CA ALA A 168 -0.50 -19.58 -12.52
C ALA A 168 -0.92 -20.50 -13.69
N ASP A 169 -2.02 -20.20 -14.39
CA ASP A 169 -2.43 -20.94 -15.57
C ASP A 169 -1.47 -20.74 -16.75
N ASN A 170 -1.61 -21.61 -17.76
CA ASN A 170 -0.78 -21.62 -18.95
C ASN A 170 -1.14 -20.47 -19.89
N CYS A 171 -0.74 -19.24 -19.53
CA CYS A 171 -0.81 -18.10 -20.42
C CYS A 171 0.48 -17.28 -20.39
N ARG A 172 0.89 -16.80 -21.56
CA ARG A 172 1.97 -15.82 -21.67
C ARG A 172 1.50 -14.47 -21.13
N SER A 173 1.93 -14.09 -19.94
CA SER A 173 1.58 -12.83 -19.30
C SER A 173 2.83 -12.08 -18.87
N TRP A 174 2.73 -10.75 -18.76
CA TRP A 174 3.80 -9.94 -18.17
C TRP A 174 3.89 -10.07 -16.64
N TYR A 175 2.95 -10.81 -16.01
CA TYR A 175 2.99 -11.17 -14.59
C TYR A 175 4.03 -12.28 -14.28
N ARG A 176 4.36 -13.07 -15.31
CA ARG A 176 5.20 -14.26 -15.21
C ARG A 176 6.54 -14.00 -15.87
N ASP A 177 7.60 -14.46 -15.24
CA ASP A 177 8.87 -14.59 -15.93
C ASP A 177 8.82 -15.81 -16.85
N ASN A 178 8.91 -15.58 -18.16
CA ASN A 178 8.86 -16.66 -19.15
C ASN A 178 10.08 -17.59 -19.10
N LYS A 179 11.18 -17.20 -18.46
CA LYS A 179 12.37 -18.05 -18.30
C LYS A 179 12.22 -19.01 -17.13
N THR A 180 11.78 -18.50 -15.98
CA THR A 180 11.69 -19.28 -14.73
C THR A 180 10.30 -19.89 -14.51
N GLY A 181 9.28 -19.40 -15.20
CA GLY A 181 7.90 -19.80 -15.02
C GLY A 181 7.24 -19.21 -13.77
N LYS A 182 7.98 -18.50 -12.91
CA LYS A 182 7.47 -17.93 -11.67
C LYS A 182 6.58 -16.72 -11.93
N VAL A 183 5.51 -16.58 -11.13
CA VAL A 183 4.66 -15.39 -11.12
C VAL A 183 5.26 -14.40 -10.12
N THR A 184 6.00 -13.42 -10.63
CA THR A 184 6.75 -12.46 -9.80
C THR A 184 6.01 -11.14 -9.64
N ASN A 185 4.98 -10.90 -10.46
CA ASN A 185 4.33 -9.62 -10.57
C ASN A 185 2.82 -9.76 -10.56
N ALA A 186 2.32 -10.43 -9.53
CA ALA A 186 0.92 -10.44 -9.13
C ALA A 186 0.83 -10.76 -7.63
N TYR A 187 -0.01 -10.01 -6.91
CA TYR A 187 -0.39 -10.34 -5.53
C TYR A 187 -1.59 -11.30 -5.53
N PRO A 188 -1.56 -12.42 -4.81
CA PRO A 188 -2.63 -13.43 -4.85
C PRO A 188 -3.91 -13.00 -4.12
N GLY A 189 -3.82 -12.03 -3.19
CA GLY A 189 -4.97 -11.47 -2.48
C GLY A 189 -5.70 -10.36 -3.25
N SER A 190 -6.85 -9.94 -2.73
CA SER A 190 -7.55 -8.76 -3.25
C SER A 190 -6.78 -7.46 -2.97
N ALA A 191 -7.03 -6.40 -3.74
CA ALA A 191 -6.48 -5.08 -3.44
C ALA A 191 -6.89 -4.60 -2.03
N LEU A 192 -8.12 -4.90 -1.60
CA LEU A 192 -8.62 -4.59 -0.25
C LEU A 192 -7.80 -5.27 0.84
N HIS A 193 -7.47 -6.55 0.66
CA HIS A 193 -6.65 -7.30 1.60
C HIS A 193 -5.28 -6.63 1.78
N LEU A 194 -4.60 -6.28 0.68
CA LEU A 194 -3.32 -5.59 0.76
C LEU A 194 -3.43 -4.21 1.43
N MET A 195 -4.44 -3.41 1.07
CA MET A 195 -4.63 -2.09 1.68
C MET A 195 -4.85 -2.21 3.19
N GLU A 196 -5.63 -3.20 3.64
CA GLU A 196 -5.83 -3.45 5.07
C GLU A 196 -4.53 -3.86 5.77
N SER A 197 -3.75 -4.76 5.15
CA SER A 197 -2.44 -5.18 5.68
C SER A 197 -1.44 -4.03 5.84
N LEU A 198 -1.59 -2.95 5.05
CA LEU A 198 -0.70 -1.80 5.09
C LEU A 198 -1.13 -0.69 6.07
N LYS A 199 -2.36 -0.72 6.60
CA LYS A 199 -2.87 0.31 7.53
C LYS A 199 -2.08 0.39 8.83
N ALA A 200 -1.57 -0.74 9.31
CA ALA A 200 -0.77 -0.84 10.52
C ALA A 200 0.57 -1.51 10.17
N PRO A 201 1.58 -0.72 9.75
CA PRO A 201 2.89 -1.27 9.41
C PRO A 201 3.49 -2.05 10.58
N ARG A 202 3.92 -3.28 10.30
CA ARG A 202 4.62 -4.12 11.27
C ARG A 202 6.10 -3.75 11.28
N TRP A 203 6.49 -2.86 12.19
CA TRP A 203 7.84 -2.30 12.23
C TRP A 203 8.92 -3.32 12.62
N GLU A 204 8.52 -4.44 13.21
CA GLU A 204 9.34 -5.59 13.53
C GLU A 204 9.95 -6.25 12.27
N ASP A 205 9.36 -6.02 11.10
CA ASP A 205 9.86 -6.53 9.81
C ASP A 205 11.07 -5.73 9.28
N PHE A 206 11.53 -4.70 10.01
CA PHE A 206 12.54 -3.75 9.55
C PHE A 206 13.79 -3.74 10.43
N ASP A 207 14.97 -3.65 9.79
CA ASP A 207 16.23 -3.25 10.44
C ASP A 207 16.20 -1.73 10.66
N ILE A 208 16.07 -1.30 11.92
CA ILE A 208 16.00 0.11 12.31
C ILE A 208 17.30 0.54 12.97
N ARG A 209 17.90 1.60 12.44
CA ARG A 209 19.14 2.19 12.94
C ARG A 209 18.89 3.61 13.40
N TYR A 210 19.34 3.93 14.61
CA TYR A 210 19.13 5.22 15.24
C TYR A 210 20.36 6.11 15.11
N TRP A 211 20.19 7.43 15.21
CA TRP A 211 21.31 8.36 15.29
C TRP A 211 22.06 8.27 16.62
N SER A 212 21.31 8.05 17.71
CA SER A 212 21.83 7.94 19.06
C SER A 212 21.76 6.50 19.57
N LYS A 213 22.65 6.15 20.50
CA LYS A 213 22.51 4.92 21.30
C LYS A 213 21.41 5.06 22.37
N ASP A 214 21.08 6.29 22.75
CA ASP A 214 19.99 6.57 23.67
C ASP A 214 18.64 6.44 22.95
N ARG A 215 17.90 5.40 23.35
CA ARG A 215 16.56 5.08 22.82
C ARG A 215 15.55 6.20 23.04
N TYR A 216 15.73 7.03 24.07
CA TYR A 216 14.79 8.07 24.45
C TYR A 216 15.20 9.46 23.95
N ALA A 217 16.28 9.56 23.17
CA ALA A 217 16.76 10.84 22.62
C ALA A 217 15.68 11.60 21.83
N CYS A 218 14.71 10.88 21.24
CA CYS A 218 13.60 11.49 20.52
C CYS A 218 12.62 12.28 21.40
N LEU A 219 12.62 12.06 22.72
CA LEU A 219 11.78 12.82 23.66
C LEU A 219 12.30 14.25 23.90
N GLY A 220 13.55 14.53 23.51
CA GLY A 220 14.18 15.83 23.71
C GLY A 220 14.13 16.27 25.18
N TYR A 221 13.72 17.52 25.42
CA TYR A 221 13.58 18.08 26.77
C TYR A 221 12.22 17.80 27.43
N GLY A 222 11.43 16.86 26.91
CA GLY A 222 10.11 16.52 27.47
C GLY A 222 9.06 17.62 27.31
N LEU A 223 9.25 18.54 26.36
CA LEU A 223 8.32 19.64 26.09
C LEU A 223 7.44 19.34 24.87
N VAL A 224 6.13 19.54 25.01
CA VAL A 224 5.19 19.50 23.89
C VAL A 224 5.07 20.86 23.22
N LYS A 225 4.71 20.88 21.92
CA LYS A 225 4.56 22.10 21.12
C LYS A 225 3.62 23.13 21.78
N GLY A 226 2.52 22.65 22.37
CA GLY A 226 1.53 23.51 23.04
C GLY A 226 2.08 24.34 24.21
N LEU A 227 3.08 23.83 24.93
CA LEU A 227 3.72 24.58 26.03
C LEU A 227 4.59 25.74 25.54
N LYS A 228 4.98 25.75 24.26
CA LYS A 228 5.83 26.80 23.67
C LYS A 228 5.04 27.86 22.89
N GLN A 229 3.75 27.63 22.63
CA GLN A 229 2.92 28.47 21.76
C GLN A 229 1.77 29.07 22.57
N PRO A 230 1.77 30.40 22.84
CA PRO A 230 0.69 31.05 23.56
C PRO A 230 -0.67 30.78 22.91
N GLY A 231 -1.69 30.48 23.72
CA GLY A 231 -3.04 30.18 23.26
C GLY A 231 -3.28 28.75 22.78
N SER A 232 -2.29 27.85 22.90
CA SER A 232 -2.48 26.43 22.59
C SER A 232 -3.37 25.73 23.61
N ASP A 233 -4.19 24.79 23.15
CA ASP A 233 -4.96 23.89 24.04
C ASP A 233 -4.02 22.89 24.73
N LEU A 234 -3.86 23.06 26.04
CA LEU A 234 -3.07 22.15 26.90
C LEU A 234 -3.88 20.94 27.37
N THR A 235 -5.18 20.93 27.09
CA THR A 235 -6.15 19.93 27.50
C THR A 235 -6.72 19.15 26.31
N TYR A 236 -5.97 19.09 25.19
CA TYR A 236 -6.39 18.43 23.94
C TYR A 236 -6.75 16.94 24.09
N TYR A 237 -6.36 16.30 25.19
CA TYR A 237 -6.70 14.91 25.51
C TYR A 237 -8.05 14.79 26.25
N LEU A 238 -8.66 15.91 26.66
CA LEU A 238 -9.97 16.03 27.31
C LEU A 238 -11.02 16.53 26.29
N THR A 239 -11.21 15.81 25.20
CA THR A 239 -12.25 16.16 24.22
C THR A 239 -13.61 15.55 24.61
N PRO A 240 -14.75 16.16 24.22
CA PRO A 240 -16.08 15.66 24.58
C PRO A 240 -16.38 14.22 24.15
N ASP A 241 -15.74 13.72 23.09
CA ASP A 241 -15.83 12.33 22.63
C ASP A 241 -15.02 11.33 23.48
N LYS A 242 -14.11 11.85 24.33
CA LYS A 242 -13.27 11.09 25.27
C LYS A 242 -13.72 11.23 26.72
N ILE A 243 -14.56 12.22 27.02
CA ILE A 243 -15.18 12.44 28.33
C ILE A 243 -16.49 11.64 28.37
N ASP A 244 -16.77 10.98 29.50
CA ASP A 244 -18.07 10.33 29.70
C ASP A 244 -19.20 11.35 29.54
N THR A 245 -19.99 11.17 28.48
CA THR A 245 -21.10 12.06 28.13
C THR A 245 -22.16 12.16 29.23
N LYS A 246 -22.30 11.15 30.11
CA LYS A 246 -23.19 11.23 31.28
C LYS A 246 -22.64 12.19 32.34
N TRP A 247 -21.34 12.13 32.59
CA TRP A 247 -20.66 13.06 33.51
C TRP A 247 -20.68 14.50 32.97
N LEU A 248 -20.44 14.70 31.67
CA LEU A 248 -20.48 16.03 31.07
C LEU A 248 -21.88 16.67 31.22
N LYS A 249 -22.94 15.91 30.97
CA LYS A 249 -24.33 16.36 31.15
C LYS A 249 -24.64 16.71 32.61
N SER A 250 -24.15 15.94 33.58
CA SER A 250 -24.40 16.24 34.99
C SER A 250 -23.68 17.51 35.45
N VAL A 251 -22.45 17.74 34.98
CA VAL A 251 -21.68 18.97 35.23
C VAL A 251 -22.37 20.19 34.60
N GLU A 252 -22.83 20.08 33.36
CA GLU A 252 -23.58 21.15 32.68
C GLU A 252 -24.90 21.47 33.37
N GLN A 253 -25.63 20.45 33.84
CA GLN A 253 -26.87 20.63 34.60
C GLN A 253 -26.59 21.28 35.95
N ALA A 254 -25.54 20.88 36.67
CA ALA A 254 -25.12 21.52 37.92
C ALA A 254 -24.75 23.00 37.72
N ARG A 255 -24.03 23.33 36.65
CA ARG A 255 -23.71 24.73 36.28
C ARG A 255 -24.96 25.57 36.00
N LYS A 256 -25.96 25.01 35.31
CA LYS A 256 -27.26 25.70 35.09
C LYS A 256 -28.01 26.01 36.39
N HIS A 257 -27.74 25.27 37.47
CA HIS A 257 -28.32 25.50 38.79
C HIS A 257 -27.41 26.37 39.69
N GLY A 258 -26.37 27.00 39.14
CA GLY A 258 -25.50 27.93 39.86
C GLY A 258 -24.27 27.32 40.54
N TRP A 259 -23.97 26.03 40.32
CA TRP A 259 -22.85 25.34 40.94
C TRP A 259 -21.59 25.49 40.09
N ASN A 260 -20.67 26.37 40.49
CA ASN A 260 -19.50 26.77 39.68
C ASN A 260 -18.23 25.91 39.89
N SER A 261 -18.21 24.97 40.83
CA SER A 261 -17.08 24.07 41.07
C SER A 261 -17.56 22.62 41.18
N VAL A 262 -17.26 21.80 40.17
CA VAL A 262 -17.46 20.34 40.22
C VAL A 262 -16.10 19.64 40.34
N ILE A 263 -15.22 20.11 41.22
CA ILE A 263 -14.04 19.37 41.68
C ILE A 263 -13.76 19.75 43.15
N GLY A 264 -14.10 18.84 44.07
CA GLY A 264 -13.42 18.63 45.35
C GLY A 264 -13.50 19.70 46.46
N THR A 265 -13.90 19.23 47.65
CA THR A 265 -13.64 19.81 48.99
C THR A 265 -14.32 21.13 49.35
N THR A 266 -15.50 21.03 49.96
CA THR A 266 -15.93 22.01 50.96
C THR A 266 -15.92 21.35 52.33
N THR A 267 -14.99 21.83 53.16
CA THR A 267 -15.05 21.77 54.62
C THR A 267 -16.45 22.07 55.11
N ASN A 268 -16.94 21.25 56.05
CA ASN A 268 -18.22 21.34 56.78
C ASN A 268 -19.46 20.80 56.04
N GLY A 269 -19.64 19.47 56.10
CA GLY A 269 -20.89 18.79 55.77
C GLY A 269 -20.66 17.30 55.53
N SER A 270 -21.40 16.44 56.22
CA SER A 270 -21.12 14.99 56.27
C SER A 270 -21.17 14.29 54.89
N PRO A 271 -20.37 13.24 54.63
CA PRO A 271 -20.24 12.59 53.30
C PRO A 271 -21.47 11.84 52.76
N ASN A 272 -22.64 11.91 53.41
CA ASN A 272 -23.74 10.97 53.17
C ASN A 272 -24.88 11.46 52.27
N GLU A 273 -24.80 12.66 51.68
CA GLU A 273 -25.89 13.17 50.83
C GLU A 273 -25.59 13.24 49.32
N VAL A 274 -24.32 13.29 48.89
CA VAL A 274 -24.00 13.35 47.45
C VAL A 274 -24.17 11.98 46.76
N ILE A 275 -24.11 10.88 47.50
CA ILE A 275 -24.26 9.52 46.95
C ILE A 275 -25.74 9.15 46.75
N LYS A 276 -26.69 9.75 47.47
CA LYS A 276 -28.12 9.42 47.35
C LYS A 276 -28.79 9.91 46.06
N GLY A 277 -28.19 10.86 45.34
CA GLY A 277 -28.71 11.35 44.07
C GLY A 277 -28.33 10.47 42.86
N VAL A 278 -27.32 9.61 42.99
CA VAL A 278 -26.75 8.86 41.84
C VAL A 278 -27.15 7.38 41.87
N THR A 279 -27.59 6.83 43.00
CA THR A 279 -27.92 5.38 43.11
C THR A 279 -29.39 5.02 42.87
N ASN A 280 -30.32 5.98 42.81
CA ASN A 280 -31.76 5.67 42.63
C ASN A 280 -32.21 5.50 41.17
N GLY A 281 -31.29 5.48 40.20
CA GLY A 281 -31.59 5.29 38.78
C GLY A 281 -31.18 3.95 38.18
N ALA A 282 -30.57 3.05 38.95
CA ALA A 282 -29.94 1.82 38.44
C ALA A 282 -30.51 0.50 38.96
N THR A 283 -31.72 0.51 39.54
CA THR A 283 -32.47 -0.71 39.82
C THR A 283 -33.92 -0.53 39.38
N ASN A 284 -34.17 -0.72 38.08
CA ASN A 284 -35.41 -1.21 37.51
C ASN A 284 -35.19 -1.47 36.01
N GLY A 285 -34.93 -2.73 35.65
CA GLY A 285 -34.97 -3.21 34.28
C GLY A 285 -33.74 -4.01 33.83
N ILE A 286 -33.76 -5.30 34.20
CA ILE A 286 -32.95 -6.44 33.71
C ILE A 286 -31.46 -6.43 34.09
#